data_AF-R7MBG0-F1
#
_entry.id   AF-R7MBG0-F1
#
_cell.length_a   1.000
_cell.length_b   1.000
_cell.length_c   1.000
_cell.angle_alpha   90.00
_cell.angle_beta   90.00
_cell.angle_gamma   90.00
#
_symmetry.space_group_name_H-M   'P 1'
#
loop_
_entity.id
_entity.type
_entity.pdbx_description
1 polymer ?
#
loop_
_entity_poly.entity_id
_entity_poly.type
_entity_poly.pdbx_seq_one_letter_code
_entity_poly.pdbx_strand_id
1 'polypeptide(L)'
;MDKNYFELRLKINPEMEDLIAEIFFDNFDCEGVVLAEETYKDLEMISTTEGTLKIFLKDDDSTTFEDMKYDIENVLDLYREEFQSRGLTDDELGSWDFELEEKKTEDWSQKWKEKWDVTHVTDKIAVVPDWIDYKPNENEVIIKLEPGCAFGTGTHQTTQLCMKALEKYMNKGDKVADIGMGSGILSILAKKLGATSVYGCDTDDTVIEVAKENAKKNGIKVLDLSDFNPPLEGGSKFLISGWGTKHKYPSKNIQLAKNLRNNSTKPEQILWQYLRNSQLEGVKFRRQQPIGSYIVDFMAAQEKIIIELDGGQHNENLNIQMDKIRDEYLATQGYTVIRFWNNDIYTNIEGVLLNIKNIINNPTRKSKIFTLPQGEGNIPNVPDIPIDGVYFELGSADKINDKFDFVCANILHFVLAEIMGDLKNLMKTGAIMSLSGILDEKKQMVIDAYEKENLELVEEIHQDQWTSFVVKRID
;
A
#
# COMPACT_ATOMS: atom_id res chain seq x y z
N MET A 1 17.08 27.76 14.95
CA MET A 1 16.61 27.67 16.34
C MET A 1 16.62 26.19 16.64
N ASP A 2 17.43 25.78 17.61
CA ASP A 2 17.49 24.39 18.05
C ASP A 2 16.10 24.01 18.52
N LYS A 3 15.63 22.86 18.06
CA LYS A 3 14.22 22.60 17.85
C LYS A 3 13.52 21.79 18.93
N ASN A 4 14.08 21.47 20.11
CA ASN A 4 13.45 20.69 21.19
C ASN A 4 12.71 19.37 20.77
N TYR A 5 12.64 18.40 21.66
CA TYR A 5 11.88 17.17 21.42
C TYR A 5 11.43 16.59 22.75
N PHE A 6 10.39 15.78 22.74
CA PHE A 6 9.96 15.04 23.93
C PHE A 6 10.46 13.59 23.84
N GLU A 7 11.11 13.14 24.91
CA GLU A 7 11.44 11.73 25.13
C GLU A 7 10.41 11.13 26.07
N LEU A 8 9.61 10.19 25.54
CA LEU A 8 8.68 9.39 26.31
C LEU A 8 9.32 8.03 26.63
N ARG A 9 9.29 7.62 27.89
CA ARG A 9 9.71 6.29 28.35
C ARG A 9 8.48 5.56 28.87
N LEU A 10 8.02 4.55 28.15
CA LEU A 10 6.80 3.81 28.43
C LEU A 10 7.12 2.38 28.85
N LYS A 11 6.58 1.92 29.98
CA LYS A 11 6.74 0.54 30.44
C LYS A 11 5.73 -0.39 29.80
N ILE A 12 6.21 -1.38 29.07
CA ILE A 12 5.41 -2.27 28.25
C ILE A 12 5.82 -3.72 28.49
N ASN A 13 4.93 -4.66 28.15
CA ASN A 13 5.37 -6.01 27.81
C ASN A 13 6.21 -5.92 26.52
N PRO A 14 7.46 -6.41 26.46
CA PRO A 14 8.27 -6.40 25.23
C PRO A 14 7.59 -7.00 24.00
N GLU A 15 6.70 -7.98 24.18
CA GLU A 15 5.93 -8.59 23.08
C GLU A 15 4.94 -7.61 22.42
N MET A 16 4.64 -6.49 23.09
CA MET A 16 3.74 -5.43 22.63
C MET A 16 4.49 -4.26 21.98
N GLU A 17 5.83 -4.34 21.83
CA GLU A 17 6.66 -3.27 21.28
C GLU A 17 6.10 -2.73 19.96
N ASP A 18 5.87 -3.61 18.99
CA ASP A 18 5.44 -3.24 17.65
C ASP A 18 4.07 -2.55 17.67
N LEU A 19 3.09 -3.13 18.39
CA LEU A 19 1.74 -2.59 18.48
C LEU A 19 1.70 -1.22 19.16
N ILE A 20 2.50 -1.05 20.22
CA ILE A 20 2.56 0.22 20.94
C ILE A 20 3.31 1.26 20.11
N ALA A 21 4.37 0.88 19.39
CA ALA A 21 5.04 1.77 18.46
C ALA A 21 4.06 2.30 17.39
N GLU A 22 3.22 1.44 16.81
CA GLU A 22 2.17 1.82 15.84
C GLU A 22 1.19 2.85 16.42
N ILE A 23 0.68 2.61 17.62
CA ILE A 23 -0.22 3.57 18.31
C ILE A 23 0.42 4.96 18.37
N PHE A 24 1.72 5.04 18.67
CA PHE A 24 2.40 6.33 18.75
C PHE A 24 2.64 6.96 17.38
N PHE A 25 3.03 6.19 16.36
CA PHE A 25 3.20 6.71 15.00
C PHE A 25 1.87 7.21 14.39
N ASP A 26 0.74 6.58 14.72
CA ASP A 26 -0.58 6.97 14.23
C ASP A 26 -1.12 8.25 14.87
N ASN A 27 -0.76 8.49 16.15
CA ASN A 27 -1.35 9.56 16.95
C ASN A 27 -0.41 10.76 17.17
N PHE A 28 0.91 10.60 16.97
CA PHE A 28 1.89 11.64 17.24
C PHE A 28 2.95 11.76 16.14
N ASP A 29 3.59 12.93 16.03
CA ASP A 29 4.74 13.14 15.12
C ASP A 29 6.01 12.53 15.73
N CYS A 30 6.16 11.22 15.56
CA CYS A 30 7.30 10.44 16.06
C CYS A 30 8.52 10.56 15.14
N GLU A 31 9.69 10.84 15.72
CA GLU A 31 10.98 10.75 15.03
C GLU A 31 11.61 9.35 15.11
N GLY A 32 11.17 8.52 16.06
CA GLY A 32 11.61 7.15 16.19
C GLY A 32 11.21 6.50 17.52
N VAL A 33 11.38 5.18 17.57
CA VAL A 33 11.07 4.34 18.72
C VAL A 33 12.22 3.33 18.94
N VAL A 34 12.59 3.07 20.19
CA VAL A 34 13.66 2.14 20.57
C VAL A 34 13.27 1.37 21.83
N LEU A 35 13.16 0.04 21.77
CA LEU A 35 13.12 -0.78 22.97
C LEU A 35 14.48 -0.75 23.66
N ALA A 36 14.50 -0.37 24.94
CA ALA A 36 15.73 -0.22 25.69
C ALA A 36 16.22 -1.58 26.21
N GLU A 37 17.26 -2.14 25.58
CA GLU A 37 18.00 -3.30 26.12
C GLU A 37 19.28 -2.88 26.86
N GLU A 38 19.72 -3.75 27.77
CA GLU A 38 20.74 -3.53 28.81
C GLU A 38 22.01 -2.80 28.33
N THR A 39 22.44 -1.78 29.08
CA THR A 39 23.77 -1.17 28.91
C THR A 39 24.71 -1.59 30.03
N TYR A 40 25.77 -2.31 29.66
CA TYR A 40 26.93 -2.59 30.51
C TYR A 40 27.96 -1.48 30.35
N LYS A 41 28.43 -0.92 31.46
CA LYS A 41 29.60 -0.05 31.48
C LYS A 41 30.54 -0.55 32.57
N ASP A 42 31.76 -0.89 32.18
CA ASP A 42 32.82 -1.34 33.09
C ASP A 42 32.43 -2.53 33.98
N LEU A 43 31.70 -3.51 33.42
CA LEU A 43 31.25 -4.74 34.11
C LEU A 43 30.30 -4.51 35.30
N GLU A 44 29.83 -3.28 35.50
CA GLU A 44 28.75 -2.95 36.44
C GLU A 44 27.44 -2.73 35.67
N MET A 45 26.37 -3.40 36.11
CA MET A 45 25.00 -3.18 35.61
C MET A 45 24.49 -1.87 36.22
N ILE A 46 24.29 -0.83 35.40
CA ILE A 46 23.96 0.52 35.90
C ILE A 46 22.44 0.78 35.97
N SER A 47 21.61 0.05 35.22
CA SER A 47 20.15 0.03 35.39
C SER A 47 19.52 -1.09 34.56
N THR A 48 18.43 -1.68 35.05
CA THR A 48 17.58 -2.62 34.31
C THR A 48 16.32 -1.89 33.85
N THR A 49 16.10 -1.78 32.54
CA THR A 49 14.83 -1.29 31.97
C THR A 49 14.32 -2.26 30.91
N GLU A 50 14.35 -3.56 31.23
CA GLU A 50 13.65 -4.58 30.45
C GLU A 50 12.16 -4.19 30.36
N GLY A 51 11.59 -4.16 29.15
CA GLY A 51 10.22 -3.71 28.93
C GLY A 51 10.01 -2.20 29.01
N THR A 52 11.01 -1.36 28.68
CA THR A 52 10.80 0.09 28.51
C THR A 52 11.02 0.53 27.08
N LEU A 53 9.95 1.01 26.45
CA LEU A 53 9.96 1.58 25.11
C LEU A 53 10.28 3.08 25.18
N LYS A 54 11.30 3.52 24.44
CA LYS A 54 11.63 4.94 24.30
C LYS A 54 11.08 5.47 23.00
N ILE A 55 10.27 6.53 23.07
CA ILE A 55 9.60 7.15 21.93
C ILE A 55 10.06 8.61 21.86
N PHE A 56 10.47 9.05 20.67
CA PHE A 56 10.94 10.41 20.43
C PHE A 56 9.88 11.18 19.65
N LEU A 57 9.30 12.22 20.26
CA LEU A 57 8.22 13.01 19.69
C LEU A 57 8.74 14.40 19.32
N LYS A 58 8.33 14.92 18.15
CA LYS A 58 8.67 16.28 17.77
C LYS A 58 7.98 17.29 18.65
N ASP A 59 8.73 18.34 18.97
CA ASP A 59 8.15 19.57 19.47
C ASP A 59 7.61 20.38 18.28
N ASP A 60 6.31 20.69 18.31
CA ASP A 60 5.72 21.70 17.44
C ASP A 60 5.64 23.01 18.22
N ASP A 61 5.90 24.16 17.57
CA ASP A 61 5.99 25.45 18.26
C ASP A 61 4.67 25.88 18.98
N SER A 62 3.60 25.06 18.90
CA SER A 62 2.28 25.29 19.47
C SER A 62 1.89 24.37 20.63
N THR A 63 2.59 23.27 20.88
CA THR A 63 2.21 22.26 21.88
C THR A 63 2.96 22.47 23.18
N THR A 64 2.25 22.61 24.31
CA THR A 64 2.90 22.71 25.62
C THR A 64 3.25 21.32 26.16
N PHE A 65 4.22 21.23 27.07
CA PHE A 65 4.55 19.96 27.75
C PHE A 65 3.32 19.33 28.44
N GLU A 66 2.48 20.15 29.05
CA GLU A 66 1.23 19.70 29.68
C GLU A 66 0.21 19.17 28.67
N ASP A 67 0.07 19.81 27.50
CA ASP A 67 -0.84 19.35 26.44
C ASP A 67 -0.36 18.02 25.86
N MET A 68 0.94 17.92 25.55
CA MET A 68 1.56 16.67 25.06
C MET A 68 1.36 15.53 26.06
N LYS A 69 1.58 15.79 27.35
CA LYS A 69 1.38 14.79 28.40
C LYS A 69 -0.08 14.35 28.47
N TYR A 70 -1.03 15.28 28.40
CA TYR A 70 -2.46 14.99 28.43
C TYR A 70 -2.90 14.15 27.22
N ASP A 71 -2.40 14.46 26.03
CA ASP A 71 -2.70 13.71 24.82
C ASP A 71 -2.15 12.28 24.88
N ILE A 72 -0.92 12.10 25.39
CA ILE A 72 -0.33 10.77 25.64
C ILE A 72 -1.18 9.96 26.63
N GLU A 73 -1.61 10.57 27.75
CA GLU A 73 -2.50 9.91 28.73
C GLU A 73 -3.80 9.44 28.07
N ASN A 74 -4.47 10.31 27.30
CA ASN A 74 -5.73 9.95 26.65
C ASN A 74 -5.59 8.84 25.61
N VAL A 75 -4.52 8.87 24.80
CA VAL A 75 -4.25 7.84 23.79
C VAL A 75 -3.97 6.50 24.48
N LEU A 76 -3.12 6.47 25.50
CA LEU A 76 -2.84 5.24 26.24
C LEU A 76 -4.11 4.68 26.90
N ASP A 77 -4.92 5.51 27.54
CA ASP A 77 -6.18 5.07 28.16
C ASP A 77 -7.15 4.49 27.12
N LEU A 78 -7.33 5.18 25.98
CA LEU A 78 -8.24 4.74 24.91
C LEU A 78 -7.85 3.36 24.37
N TYR A 79 -6.59 3.18 23.98
CA TYR A 79 -6.14 1.91 23.40
C TYR A 79 -6.06 0.80 24.44
N ARG A 80 -5.77 1.12 25.71
CA ARG A 80 -5.79 0.13 26.79
C ARG A 80 -7.21 -0.40 27.02
N GLU A 81 -8.21 0.48 27.10
CA GLU A 81 -9.62 0.08 27.21
C GLU A 81 -10.05 -0.76 26.00
N GLU A 82 -9.64 -0.38 24.80
CA GLU A 82 -9.93 -1.14 23.58
C GLU A 82 -9.35 -2.56 23.63
N PHE A 83 -8.07 -2.72 23.98
CA PHE A 83 -7.45 -4.04 24.05
C PHE A 83 -8.01 -4.91 25.17
N GLN A 84 -8.33 -4.33 26.32
CA GLN A 84 -9.02 -5.04 27.39
C GLN A 84 -10.42 -5.51 26.94
N SER A 85 -11.14 -4.69 26.17
CA SER A 85 -12.45 -5.07 25.61
C SER A 85 -12.36 -6.23 24.60
N ARG A 86 -11.21 -6.38 23.95
CA ARG A 86 -10.89 -7.48 23.02
C ARG A 86 -10.36 -8.73 23.74
N GLY A 87 -10.20 -8.68 25.06
CA GLY A 87 -9.89 -9.82 25.91
C GLY A 87 -8.43 -9.93 26.37
N LEU A 88 -7.59 -8.93 26.11
CA LEU A 88 -6.22 -8.91 26.63
C LEU A 88 -6.23 -8.63 28.14
N THR A 89 -5.38 -9.35 28.87
CA THR A 89 -5.19 -9.20 30.32
C THR A 89 -4.15 -8.12 30.64
N ASP A 90 -4.18 -7.59 31.86
CA ASP A 90 -3.18 -6.61 32.32
C ASP A 90 -1.74 -7.17 32.31
N ASP A 91 -1.59 -8.48 32.51
CA ASP A 91 -0.30 -9.16 32.43
C ASP A 91 0.24 -9.18 30.99
N GLU A 92 -0.63 -9.36 29.99
CA GLU A 92 -0.27 -9.35 28.56
C GLU A 92 0.05 -7.94 28.07
N LEU A 93 -0.67 -6.93 28.55
CA LEU A 93 -0.46 -5.53 28.15
C LEU A 93 0.78 -4.90 28.81
N GLY A 94 1.11 -5.31 30.03
CA GLY A 94 2.06 -4.59 30.89
C GLY A 94 1.44 -3.35 31.54
N SER A 95 2.23 -2.55 32.27
CA SER A 95 1.68 -1.47 33.10
C SER A 95 1.30 -0.20 32.33
N TRP A 96 2.00 0.10 31.24
CA TRP A 96 1.86 1.35 30.47
C TRP A 96 2.14 2.62 31.29
N ASP A 97 2.87 2.48 32.41
CA ASP A 97 3.39 3.62 33.14
C ASP A 97 4.40 4.36 32.28
N PHE A 98 4.30 5.69 32.21
CA PHE A 98 5.20 6.48 31.39
C PHE A 98 5.85 7.65 32.12
N GLU A 99 7.02 8.03 31.62
CA GLU A 99 7.73 9.26 31.99
C GLU A 99 7.97 10.09 30.71
N LEU A 100 7.65 11.38 30.75
CA LEU A 100 7.87 12.32 29.65
C LEU A 100 8.93 13.35 30.06
N GLU A 101 9.90 13.62 29.18
CA GLU A 101 10.98 14.58 29.41
C GLU A 101 11.18 15.47 28.16
N GLU A 102 11.15 16.79 28.30
CA GLU A 102 11.50 17.72 27.22
C GLU A 102 13.01 17.90 27.15
N LYS A 103 13.61 17.65 25.98
CA LYS A 103 15.05 17.72 25.76
C LYS A 103 15.38 18.70 24.64
N LYS A 104 16.45 19.46 24.84
CA LYS A 104 17.01 20.31 23.78
C LYS A 104 17.64 19.43 22.71
N THR A 105 17.39 19.76 21.44
CA THR A 105 18.06 19.13 20.32
C THR A 105 19.54 19.56 20.30
N GLU A 106 20.35 18.90 21.13
CA GLU A 106 21.81 18.87 21.04
C GLU A 106 22.21 17.60 20.30
N ASP A 107 22.43 17.66 18.98
CA ASP A 107 23.12 16.63 18.17
C ASP A 107 22.75 15.14 18.44
N TRP A 108 21.52 14.86 18.93
CA TRP A 108 21.03 13.51 19.23
C TRP A 108 20.44 12.82 17.99
N SER A 109 20.03 13.58 16.97
CA SER A 109 19.54 13.05 15.69
C SER A 109 20.61 12.30 14.89
N GLN A 110 21.88 12.29 15.35
CA GLN A 110 22.96 11.45 14.81
C GLN A 110 23.36 10.30 15.74
N LYS A 111 23.15 10.39 17.06
CA LYS A 111 23.57 9.34 18.01
C LYS A 111 22.77 8.04 17.90
N TRP A 112 21.52 8.09 17.43
CA TRP A 112 20.79 6.86 17.13
C TRP A 112 21.40 6.15 15.92
N LYS A 113 21.87 6.90 14.90
CA LYS A 113 22.55 6.34 13.71
C LYS A 113 23.87 5.65 14.05
N GLU A 114 24.53 6.04 15.15
CA GLU A 114 25.76 5.41 15.65
C GLU A 114 25.55 3.98 16.17
N LYS A 115 24.31 3.58 16.51
CA LYS A 115 23.99 2.22 16.97
C LYS A 115 23.65 1.25 15.86
N TRP A 116 23.34 1.73 14.66
CA TRP A 116 22.99 0.88 13.53
C TRP A 116 24.25 0.49 12.77
N ASP A 117 24.48 -0.82 12.67
CA ASP A 117 25.53 -1.40 11.85
C ASP A 117 24.91 -2.23 10.72
N VAL A 118 25.74 -2.68 9.79
CA VAL A 118 25.35 -3.57 8.70
C VAL A 118 24.82 -4.87 9.28
N THR A 119 23.60 -5.25 8.89
CA THR A 119 22.99 -6.52 9.29
C THR A 119 23.27 -7.56 8.22
N HIS A 120 24.15 -8.50 8.53
CA HIS A 120 24.41 -9.67 7.70
C HIS A 120 23.37 -10.75 7.98
N VAL A 121 22.50 -11.00 6.99
CA VAL A 121 21.43 -12.00 7.10
C VAL A 121 21.97 -13.38 6.71
N THR A 122 22.80 -13.43 5.67
CA THR A 122 23.56 -14.60 5.23
C THR A 122 24.89 -14.14 4.62
N ASP A 123 25.76 -15.07 4.23
CA ASP A 123 26.99 -14.75 3.49
C ASP A 123 26.75 -14.00 2.17
N LYS A 124 25.51 -14.04 1.64
CA LYS A 124 25.13 -13.37 0.38
C LYS A 124 24.19 -12.20 0.56
N ILE A 125 23.64 -11.94 1.74
CA ILE A 125 22.60 -10.91 1.92
C ILE A 125 22.97 -10.02 3.11
N ALA A 126 23.07 -8.72 2.84
CA ALA A 126 23.27 -7.71 3.86
C ALA A 126 22.27 -6.56 3.72
N VAL A 127 21.70 -6.15 4.84
CA VAL A 127 20.88 -4.94 4.97
C VAL A 127 21.76 -3.83 5.51
N VAL A 128 21.86 -2.74 4.76
CA VAL A 128 22.79 -1.64 4.99
C VAL A 128 21.98 -0.36 5.23
N PRO A 129 22.11 0.28 6.40
CA PRO A 129 21.58 1.63 6.60
C PRO A 129 22.07 2.59 5.53
N ASP A 130 21.18 3.42 4.96
CA ASP A 130 21.49 4.18 3.75
C ASP A 130 22.63 5.21 3.89
N TRP A 131 22.95 5.62 5.12
CA TRP A 131 24.06 6.50 5.47
C TRP A 131 25.41 5.78 5.66
N ILE A 132 25.46 4.45 5.66
CA ILE A 132 26.71 3.68 5.81
C ILE A 132 27.32 3.41 4.43
N ASP A 133 28.59 3.81 4.27
CA ASP A 133 29.40 3.47 3.10
C ASP A 133 29.95 2.04 3.24
N TYR A 134 29.14 1.06 2.88
CA TYR A 134 29.49 -0.37 2.92
C TYR A 134 29.94 -0.88 1.54
N LYS A 135 31.04 -1.63 1.52
CA LYS A 135 31.56 -2.30 0.32
C LYS A 135 31.21 -3.79 0.35
N PRO A 136 30.35 -4.28 -0.55
CA PRO A 136 29.96 -5.68 -0.56
C PRO A 136 31.10 -6.62 -0.94
N ASN A 137 31.06 -7.82 -0.39
CA ASN A 137 31.89 -8.95 -0.83
C ASN A 137 31.48 -9.44 -2.23
N GLU A 138 32.33 -10.24 -2.87
CA GLU A 138 32.00 -10.84 -4.18
C GLU A 138 30.73 -11.70 -4.06
N ASN A 139 29.70 -11.35 -4.85
CA ASN A 139 28.36 -11.97 -4.88
C ASN A 139 27.43 -11.63 -3.70
N GLU A 140 27.81 -10.69 -2.84
CA GLU A 140 26.92 -10.19 -1.79
C GLU A 140 25.88 -9.22 -2.37
N VAL A 141 24.61 -9.48 -2.07
CA VAL A 141 23.45 -8.66 -2.38
C VAL A 141 23.22 -7.70 -1.22
N ILE A 142 23.37 -6.40 -1.51
CA ILE A 142 23.10 -5.35 -0.54
C ILE A 142 21.72 -4.72 -0.76
N ILE A 143 21.02 -4.51 0.34
CA ILE A 143 19.75 -3.78 0.38
C ILE A 143 19.97 -2.53 1.23
N LYS A 144 19.80 -1.36 0.62
CA LYS A 144 19.92 -0.07 1.31
C LYS A 144 18.57 0.39 1.84
N LEU A 145 18.44 0.61 3.14
CA LEU A 145 17.20 1.07 3.76
C LEU A 145 17.48 2.09 4.85
N GLU A 146 16.48 2.92 5.12
CA GLU A 146 16.47 3.81 6.28
C GLU A 146 15.65 3.13 7.39
N PRO A 147 16.27 2.76 8.52
CA PRO A 147 15.57 2.24 9.70
C PRO A 147 14.50 3.24 10.19
N GLY A 148 13.28 2.76 10.45
CA GLY A 148 12.27 3.48 11.24
C GLY A 148 11.08 4.11 10.51
N CYS A 149 10.94 3.95 9.18
CA CYS A 149 9.81 4.57 8.45
C CYS A 149 8.66 3.61 8.05
N ALA A 150 8.83 2.30 8.20
CA ALA A 150 7.80 1.28 7.94
C ALA A 150 8.24 -0.09 8.50
N PHE A 151 7.28 -0.99 8.76
CA PHE A 151 7.55 -2.38 9.15
C PHE A 151 8.46 -3.10 8.14
N GLY A 152 9.33 -4.00 8.61
CA GLY A 152 10.27 -4.72 7.75
C GLY A 152 11.58 -3.97 7.47
N THR A 153 12.24 -3.42 8.50
CA THR A 153 13.57 -2.78 8.39
C THR A 153 14.71 -3.75 8.05
N GLY A 154 14.44 -5.07 8.08
CA GLY A 154 15.39 -6.13 7.77
C GLY A 154 16.16 -6.68 8.96
N THR A 155 16.11 -6.01 10.11
CA THR A 155 16.77 -6.47 11.34
C THR A 155 15.97 -7.52 12.10
N HIS A 156 14.64 -7.48 12.01
CA HIS A 156 13.79 -8.43 12.70
C HIS A 156 13.91 -9.85 12.13
N GLN A 157 13.91 -10.86 13.03
CA GLN A 157 14.14 -12.27 12.71
C GLN A 157 13.17 -12.79 11.63
N THR A 158 11.90 -12.39 11.67
CA THR A 158 10.89 -12.82 10.69
C THR A 158 11.22 -12.38 9.27
N THR A 159 11.76 -11.16 9.12
CA THR A 159 12.21 -10.66 7.82
C THR A 159 13.41 -11.48 7.33
N GLN A 160 14.38 -11.76 8.22
CA GLN A 160 15.55 -12.58 7.91
C GLN A 160 15.18 -14.00 7.46
N LEU A 161 14.17 -14.61 8.09
CA LEU A 161 13.66 -15.93 7.70
C LEU A 161 13.11 -15.93 6.27
N CYS A 162 12.30 -14.93 5.89
CA CYS A 162 11.83 -14.79 4.51
C CYS A 162 12.98 -14.55 3.51
N MET A 163 13.99 -13.76 3.90
CA MET A 163 15.17 -13.54 3.04
C MET A 163 15.96 -14.84 2.80
N LYS A 164 16.14 -15.67 3.84
CA LYS A 164 16.77 -16.99 3.72
C LYS A 164 15.96 -17.91 2.80
N ALA A 165 14.62 -17.85 2.88
CA ALA A 165 13.76 -18.61 1.98
C ALA A 165 13.88 -18.13 0.52
N LEU A 166 13.87 -16.82 0.27
CA LEU A 166 14.10 -16.24 -1.05
C LEU A 166 15.47 -16.66 -1.62
N GLU A 167 16.55 -16.59 -0.83
CA GLU A 167 17.89 -17.00 -1.27
C GLU A 167 17.94 -18.46 -1.70
N LYS A 168 17.26 -19.33 -0.94
CA LYS A 168 17.35 -20.79 -1.09
C LYS A 168 16.42 -21.35 -2.17
N TYR A 169 15.22 -20.79 -2.31
CA TYR A 169 14.13 -21.42 -3.06
C TYR A 169 13.67 -20.63 -4.29
N MET A 170 13.92 -19.32 -4.35
CA MET A 170 13.55 -18.52 -5.52
C MET A 170 14.51 -18.78 -6.68
N ASN A 171 13.97 -18.96 -7.88
CA ASN A 171 14.77 -19.10 -9.09
C ASN A 171 14.89 -17.75 -9.81
N LYS A 172 16.00 -17.58 -10.53
CA LYS A 172 16.14 -16.46 -11.47
C LYS A 172 15.05 -16.56 -12.54
N GLY A 173 14.34 -15.47 -12.76
CA GLY A 173 13.23 -15.38 -13.70
C GLY A 173 11.84 -15.55 -13.09
N ASP A 174 11.73 -15.91 -11.80
CA ASP A 174 10.44 -16.08 -11.12
C ASP A 174 9.62 -14.78 -11.10
N LYS A 175 8.28 -14.89 -11.22
CA LYS A 175 7.35 -13.83 -10.83
C LYS A 175 7.08 -13.97 -9.34
N VAL A 176 7.27 -12.91 -8.56
CA VAL A 176 7.16 -12.94 -7.10
C VAL A 176 6.01 -12.06 -6.61
N ALA A 177 5.27 -12.53 -5.61
CA ALA A 177 4.34 -11.72 -4.82
C ALA A 177 4.85 -11.50 -3.40
N ASP A 178 4.67 -10.29 -2.88
CA ASP A 178 5.03 -9.86 -1.53
C ASP A 178 3.78 -9.31 -0.82
N ILE A 179 3.20 -10.10 0.08
CA ILE A 179 1.92 -9.82 0.74
C ILE A 179 2.18 -9.29 2.15
N GLY A 180 1.69 -8.08 2.42
CA GLY A 180 2.07 -7.33 3.62
C GLY A 180 3.49 -6.78 3.46
N MET A 181 3.74 -6.09 2.34
CA MET A 181 5.09 -5.75 1.93
C MET A 181 5.82 -4.77 2.86
N GLY A 182 5.09 -3.96 3.66
CA GLY A 182 5.65 -2.91 4.51
C GLY A 182 6.66 -2.04 3.77
N SER A 183 7.91 -2.04 4.24
CA SER A 183 9.04 -1.32 3.64
C SER A 183 9.40 -1.72 2.19
N GLY A 184 8.84 -2.81 1.68
CA GLY A 184 9.15 -3.39 0.37
C GLY A 184 10.47 -4.17 0.32
N ILE A 185 11.07 -4.48 1.48
CA ILE A 185 12.40 -5.10 1.58
C ILE A 185 12.49 -6.46 0.88
N LEU A 186 11.47 -7.32 1.00
CA LEU A 186 11.44 -8.65 0.38
C LEU A 186 11.29 -8.51 -1.14
N SER A 187 10.47 -7.57 -1.60
CA SER A 187 10.36 -7.22 -3.02
C SER A 187 11.68 -6.74 -3.62
N ILE A 188 12.43 -5.91 -2.88
CA ILE A 188 13.75 -5.42 -3.28
C ILE A 188 14.75 -6.57 -3.39
N LEU A 189 14.77 -7.47 -2.39
CA LEU A 189 15.63 -8.65 -2.40
C LEU A 189 15.30 -9.56 -3.59
N ALA A 190 14.03 -9.89 -3.80
CA ALA A 190 13.58 -10.74 -4.90
C ALA A 190 14.06 -10.19 -6.27
N LYS A 191 13.93 -8.89 -6.51
CA LYS A 191 14.48 -8.27 -7.72
C LYS A 191 16.00 -8.38 -7.82
N LYS A 192 16.74 -8.17 -6.73
CA LYS A 192 18.21 -8.28 -6.74
C LYS A 192 18.70 -9.72 -6.93
N LEU A 193 17.95 -10.71 -6.45
CA LEU A 193 18.22 -12.12 -6.67
C LEU A 193 17.88 -12.58 -8.10
N GLY A 194 17.08 -11.79 -8.84
CA GLY A 194 16.85 -11.97 -10.27
C GLY A 194 15.42 -12.39 -10.65
N ALA A 195 14.42 -12.10 -9.81
CA ALA A 195 13.02 -12.19 -10.22
C ALA A 195 12.75 -11.37 -11.49
N THR A 196 11.83 -11.81 -12.36
CA THR A 196 11.45 -11.03 -13.56
C THR A 196 10.61 -9.81 -13.18
N SER A 197 9.62 -10.01 -12.33
CA SER A 197 8.73 -8.97 -11.84
C SER A 197 8.33 -9.27 -10.40
N VAL A 198 8.12 -8.23 -9.60
CA VAL A 198 7.58 -8.39 -8.25
C VAL A 198 6.34 -7.53 -8.08
N TYR A 199 5.29 -8.13 -7.55
CA TYR A 199 4.08 -7.45 -7.13
C TYR A 199 4.07 -7.40 -5.60
N GLY A 200 3.96 -6.21 -5.02
CA GLY A 200 3.80 -6.03 -3.58
C GLY A 200 2.48 -5.34 -3.26
N CYS A 201 1.78 -5.83 -2.25
CA CYS A 201 0.61 -5.16 -1.72
C CYS A 201 0.65 -5.06 -0.20
N ASP A 202 0.04 -4.00 0.29
CA ASP A 202 -0.21 -3.80 1.71
C ASP A 202 -1.62 -3.26 1.93
N THR A 203 -2.20 -3.54 3.09
CA THR A 203 -3.50 -2.99 3.51
C THR A 203 -3.37 -1.59 4.11
N ASP A 204 -2.16 -1.21 4.50
CA ASP A 204 -1.81 0.13 4.95
C ASP A 204 -1.37 1.00 3.76
N ASP A 205 -2.00 2.16 3.58
CA ASP A 205 -1.66 3.08 2.49
C ASP A 205 -0.40 3.92 2.77
N THR A 206 0.02 4.03 4.03
CA THR A 206 1.17 4.84 4.45
C THR A 206 2.49 4.24 3.98
N VAL A 207 2.57 2.91 3.86
CA VAL A 207 3.80 2.19 3.48
C VAL A 207 4.04 2.14 1.97
N ILE A 208 3.04 2.46 1.15
CA ILE A 208 3.14 2.34 -0.31
C ILE A 208 4.23 3.24 -0.89
N GLU A 209 4.25 4.51 -0.51
CA GLU A 209 5.28 5.44 -0.99
C GLU A 209 6.66 5.12 -0.39
N VAL A 210 6.70 4.65 0.87
CA VAL A 210 7.95 4.19 1.51
C VAL A 210 8.57 3.04 0.73
N ALA A 211 7.80 2.02 0.36
CA ALA A 211 8.27 0.90 -0.46
C ALA A 211 8.79 1.34 -1.84
N LYS A 212 8.09 2.27 -2.50
CA LYS A 212 8.53 2.84 -3.78
C LYS A 212 9.85 3.61 -3.64
N GLU A 213 10.01 4.40 -2.59
CA GLU A 213 11.24 5.13 -2.31
C GLU A 213 12.40 4.17 -2.02
N ASN A 214 12.16 3.14 -1.21
CA ASN A 214 13.14 2.11 -0.91
C ASN A 214 13.59 1.34 -2.17
N ALA A 215 12.66 1.00 -3.06
CA ALA A 215 13.00 0.37 -4.34
C ALA A 215 13.86 1.30 -5.22
N LYS A 216 13.51 2.59 -5.31
CA LYS A 216 14.31 3.60 -6.03
C LYS A 216 15.71 3.77 -5.42
N LYS A 217 15.82 3.84 -4.08
CA LYS A 217 17.10 3.89 -3.35
C LYS A 217 18.01 2.69 -3.70
N ASN A 218 17.40 1.54 -4.01
CA ASN A 218 18.09 0.32 -4.41
C ASN A 218 18.32 0.17 -5.92
N GLY A 219 18.02 1.18 -6.72
CA GLY A 219 18.21 1.18 -8.18
C GLY A 219 17.21 0.31 -8.94
N ILE A 220 16.06 -0.02 -8.33
CA ILE A 220 15.04 -0.87 -8.92
C ILE A 220 13.98 0.00 -9.60
N LYS A 221 13.56 -0.41 -10.81
CA LYS A 221 12.47 0.26 -11.54
C LYS A 221 11.14 0.01 -10.82
N VAL A 222 10.54 1.08 -10.33
CA VAL A 222 9.14 1.10 -9.89
C VAL A 222 8.26 1.28 -11.11
N LEU A 223 7.29 0.37 -11.27
CA LEU A 223 6.29 0.41 -12.32
C LEU A 223 5.09 1.22 -11.85
N ASP A 224 4.59 2.08 -12.72
CA ASP A 224 3.32 2.77 -12.52
C ASP A 224 2.25 2.15 -13.44
N LEU A 225 0.97 2.38 -13.13
CA LEU A 225 -0.16 1.92 -13.98
C LEU A 225 -0.02 2.32 -15.46
N SER A 226 0.70 3.41 -15.76
CA SER A 226 0.98 3.84 -17.14
C SER A 226 2.01 2.97 -17.87
N ASP A 227 2.86 2.22 -17.18
CA ASP A 227 3.82 1.31 -17.80
C ASP A 227 3.13 0.09 -18.40
N PHE A 228 2.00 -0.33 -17.83
CA PHE A 228 1.16 -1.42 -18.35
C PHE A 228 0.30 -0.99 -19.55
N ASN A 229 0.31 0.30 -19.90
CA ASN A 229 -0.49 0.85 -21.00
C ASN A 229 0.25 2.00 -21.72
N PRO A 230 1.19 1.69 -22.63
CA PRO A 230 2.02 2.72 -23.26
C PRO A 230 1.19 3.67 -24.14
N PRO A 231 1.39 5.00 -24.05
CA PRO A 231 0.72 5.94 -24.92
C PRO A 231 1.24 5.81 -26.36
N LEU A 232 0.32 5.81 -27.33
CA LEU A 232 0.64 5.91 -28.76
C LEU A 232 1.43 7.21 -29.02
N GLU A 233 2.63 7.08 -29.59
CA GLU A 233 3.60 8.17 -29.80
C GLU A 233 3.11 9.27 -30.77
N GLY A 234 3.45 10.53 -30.47
CA GLY A 234 3.56 11.60 -31.48
C GLY A 234 3.27 13.04 -31.04
N GLY A 235 4.26 13.94 -31.13
CA GLY A 235 4.05 15.30 -31.67
C GLY A 235 4.03 16.54 -30.75
N SER A 236 5.23 17.07 -30.44
CA SER A 236 5.70 18.47 -30.31
C SER A 236 4.78 19.71 -30.07
N LYS A 237 5.18 20.49 -29.03
CA LYS A 237 5.48 21.97 -28.92
C LYS A 237 4.40 23.10 -29.05
N PHE A 238 4.47 24.01 -28.05
CA PHE A 238 4.16 25.47 -27.94
C PHE A 238 2.81 26.02 -27.36
N LEU A 239 3.00 26.77 -26.25
CA LEU A 239 2.46 28.03 -25.66
C LEU A 239 0.95 28.37 -25.49
N ILE A 240 0.61 28.66 -24.20
CA ILE A 240 -0.19 29.76 -23.54
C ILE A 240 -1.55 30.14 -24.18
N SER A 241 -2.71 30.39 -23.52
CA SER A 241 -3.20 31.11 -22.30
C SER A 241 -4.62 30.57 -21.96
N GLY A 242 -5.25 30.69 -20.79
CA GLY A 242 -5.00 31.38 -19.51
C GLY A 242 -6.24 31.25 -18.58
N TRP A 243 -5.99 31.37 -17.27
CA TRP A 243 -6.85 31.81 -16.14
C TRP A 243 -8.28 31.23 -15.95
N GLY A 244 -8.71 30.76 -14.78
CA GLY A 244 -8.07 30.68 -13.47
C GLY A 244 -8.98 30.01 -12.42
N THR A 245 -8.38 29.08 -11.67
CA THR A 245 -8.38 28.87 -10.21
C THR A 245 -7.34 27.76 -10.00
N LYS A 246 -6.36 27.95 -9.12
CA LYS A 246 -5.19 27.07 -9.01
C LYS A 246 -5.56 25.73 -8.36
N HIS A 247 -6.11 24.80 -9.14
CA HIS A 247 -5.84 23.38 -8.94
C HIS A 247 -4.75 23.00 -9.95
N LYS A 248 -3.54 22.68 -9.47
CA LYS A 248 -2.47 22.15 -10.31
C LYS A 248 -2.81 20.69 -10.62
N TYR A 249 -3.60 20.45 -11.67
CA TYR A 249 -3.67 19.11 -12.24
C TYR A 249 -2.32 18.76 -12.85
N PRO A 250 -1.89 17.49 -12.85
CA PRO A 250 -0.72 17.06 -13.57
C PRO A 250 -0.80 17.57 -15.02
N SER A 251 0.27 18.19 -15.53
CA SER A 251 0.30 18.81 -16.87
C SER A 251 -0.11 17.82 -17.97
N LYS A 252 0.12 16.51 -17.75
CA LYS A 252 -0.28 15.40 -18.61
C LYS A 252 -1.82 15.29 -18.80
N ASN A 253 -2.63 15.39 -17.73
CA ASN A 253 -4.08 15.20 -17.79
C ASN A 253 -4.81 16.35 -18.51
N ILE A 254 -4.30 17.57 -18.39
CA ILE A 254 -4.83 18.73 -19.12
C ILE A 254 -4.62 18.57 -20.64
N GLN A 255 -3.44 18.07 -21.02
CA GLN A 255 -3.09 17.84 -22.42
C GLN A 255 -3.89 16.69 -23.03
N LEU A 256 -4.07 15.61 -22.27
CA LEU A 256 -4.91 14.47 -22.63
C LEU A 256 -6.38 14.88 -22.82
N ALA A 257 -6.96 15.62 -21.87
CA ALA A 257 -8.33 16.12 -21.98
C ALA A 257 -8.54 17.03 -23.20
N LYS A 258 -7.53 17.84 -23.57
CA LYS A 258 -7.58 18.66 -24.78
C LYS A 258 -7.55 17.80 -26.05
N ASN A 259 -6.76 16.73 -26.07
CA ASN A 259 -6.73 15.76 -27.16
C ASN A 259 -8.11 15.09 -27.32
N LEU A 260 -8.67 14.55 -26.23
CA LEU A 260 -9.98 13.89 -26.24
C LEU A 260 -11.11 14.82 -26.73
N ARG A 261 -11.09 16.12 -26.39
CA ARG A 261 -12.06 17.09 -26.93
C ARG A 261 -12.01 17.27 -28.45
N ASN A 262 -10.83 17.09 -29.04
CA ASN A 262 -10.60 17.27 -30.47
C ASN A 262 -10.82 15.96 -31.24
N ASN A 263 -10.65 14.82 -30.57
CA ASN A 263 -10.77 13.48 -31.13
C ASN A 263 -11.92 12.68 -30.51
N SER A 264 -13.00 13.36 -30.09
CA SER A 264 -14.15 12.74 -29.43
C SER A 264 -14.82 11.69 -30.32
N THR A 265 -15.26 10.58 -29.73
CA THR A 265 -15.92 9.48 -30.47
C THR A 265 -17.26 9.93 -31.06
N LYS A 266 -17.79 9.16 -32.05
CA LYS A 266 -19.11 9.49 -32.65
C LYS A 266 -20.25 9.56 -31.63
N PRO A 267 -20.36 8.64 -30.63
CA PRO A 267 -21.36 8.73 -29.57
C PRO A 267 -21.20 10.01 -28.72
N GLU A 268 -19.97 10.33 -28.31
CA GLU A 268 -19.70 11.59 -27.59
C GLU A 268 -20.11 12.81 -28.41
N GLN A 269 -19.79 12.83 -29.70
CA GLN A 269 -20.19 13.93 -30.59
C GLN A 269 -21.71 14.06 -30.69
N ILE A 270 -22.43 12.94 -30.80
CA ILE A 270 -23.90 12.91 -30.87
C ILE A 270 -24.50 13.44 -29.56
N LEU A 271 -24.12 12.87 -28.40
CA LEU A 271 -24.66 13.30 -27.11
C LEU A 271 -24.29 14.77 -26.82
N TRP A 272 -23.08 15.20 -27.17
CA TRP A 272 -22.65 16.59 -26.97
C TRP A 272 -23.53 17.61 -27.70
N GLN A 273 -24.12 17.27 -28.86
CA GLN A 273 -25.03 18.17 -29.57
C GLN A 273 -26.27 18.51 -28.74
N TYR A 274 -26.73 17.59 -27.89
CA TYR A 274 -27.88 17.76 -27.02
C TYR A 274 -27.52 18.40 -25.67
N LEU A 275 -26.30 18.19 -25.17
CA LEU A 275 -25.84 18.73 -23.87
C LEU A 275 -25.27 20.14 -23.94
N ARG A 276 -24.66 20.54 -25.08
CA ARG A 276 -24.00 21.85 -25.21
C ARG A 276 -24.98 23.01 -25.07
N ASN A 277 -24.45 24.19 -24.76
CA ASN A 277 -25.22 25.45 -24.68
C ASN A 277 -26.40 25.40 -23.70
N SER A 278 -26.32 24.58 -22.64
CA SER A 278 -27.38 24.44 -21.64
C SER A 278 -28.75 24.03 -22.22
N GLN A 279 -28.74 23.30 -23.34
CA GLN A 279 -29.96 22.90 -24.04
C GLN A 279 -30.80 21.87 -23.26
N LEU A 280 -30.18 21.11 -22.35
CA LEU A 280 -30.88 20.14 -21.52
C LEU A 280 -31.18 20.73 -20.14
N GLU A 281 -32.45 21.11 -19.92
CA GLU A 281 -32.97 21.65 -18.64
C GLU A 281 -32.20 22.86 -18.10
N GLY A 282 -31.50 23.62 -18.96
CA GLY A 282 -30.68 24.77 -18.54
C GLY A 282 -29.32 24.40 -17.92
N VAL A 283 -29.02 23.11 -17.78
CA VAL A 283 -27.82 22.60 -17.07
C VAL A 283 -26.56 22.78 -17.90
N LYS A 284 -25.49 23.28 -17.26
CA LYS A 284 -24.21 23.56 -17.94
C LYS A 284 -23.27 22.35 -17.93
N PHE A 285 -23.33 21.55 -18.98
CA PHE A 285 -22.39 20.46 -19.21
C PHE A 285 -21.06 20.92 -19.80
N ARG A 286 -19.98 20.25 -19.38
CA ARG A 286 -18.62 20.36 -19.92
C ARG A 286 -18.18 18.97 -20.38
N ARG A 287 -17.46 18.90 -21.50
CA ARG A 287 -16.93 17.63 -22.01
C ARG A 287 -15.46 17.40 -21.64
N GLN A 288 -15.08 16.14 -21.47
CA GLN A 288 -13.71 15.66 -21.25
C GLN A 288 -13.03 16.46 -20.14
N GLN A 289 -13.58 16.39 -18.93
CA GLN A 289 -13.14 17.17 -17.77
C GLN A 289 -12.21 16.34 -16.88
N PRO A 290 -11.00 16.84 -16.56
CA PRO A 290 -10.16 16.22 -15.55
C PRO A 290 -10.77 16.34 -14.14
N ILE A 291 -10.82 15.24 -13.40
CA ILE A 291 -11.16 15.17 -11.97
C ILE A 291 -10.12 14.25 -11.33
N GLY A 292 -9.24 14.82 -10.51
CA GLY A 292 -8.08 14.09 -9.97
C GLY A 292 -7.19 13.51 -11.07
N SER A 293 -6.99 12.20 -11.02
CA SER A 293 -6.25 11.42 -12.01
C SER A 293 -7.08 11.05 -13.25
N TYR A 294 -8.41 11.24 -13.23
CA TYR A 294 -9.33 10.77 -14.27
C TYR A 294 -9.81 11.88 -15.21
N ILE A 295 -10.27 11.51 -16.42
CA ILE A 295 -10.97 12.40 -17.34
C ILE A 295 -12.33 11.78 -17.63
N VAL A 296 -13.39 12.54 -17.37
CA VAL A 296 -14.78 12.09 -17.55
C VAL A 296 -15.37 12.67 -18.82
N ASP A 297 -16.19 11.89 -19.53
CA ASP A 297 -16.72 12.28 -20.85
C ASP A 297 -17.57 13.56 -20.78
N PHE A 298 -18.52 13.64 -19.83
CA PHE A 298 -19.28 14.86 -19.57
C PHE A 298 -19.50 15.11 -18.07
N MET A 299 -19.47 16.39 -17.67
CA MET A 299 -19.66 16.82 -16.28
C MET A 299 -20.56 18.05 -16.19
N ALA A 300 -21.54 18.01 -15.29
CA ALA A 300 -22.31 19.15 -14.82
C ALA A 300 -21.93 19.43 -13.35
N ALA A 301 -21.09 20.46 -13.16
CA ALA A 301 -20.44 20.70 -11.88
C ALA A 301 -21.38 21.19 -10.77
N GLN A 302 -22.41 21.98 -11.12
CA GLN A 302 -23.34 22.57 -10.15
C GLN A 302 -24.31 21.49 -9.62
N GLU A 303 -24.73 20.61 -10.51
CA GLU A 303 -25.66 19.51 -10.27
C GLU A 303 -24.94 18.27 -9.74
N LYS A 304 -23.60 18.28 -9.75
CA LYS A 304 -22.73 17.17 -9.36
C LYS A 304 -23.05 15.89 -10.14
N ILE A 305 -23.19 16.00 -11.46
CA ILE A 305 -23.47 14.87 -12.36
C ILE A 305 -22.29 14.62 -13.29
N ILE A 306 -21.95 13.36 -13.48
CA ILE A 306 -20.98 12.85 -14.46
C ILE A 306 -21.71 11.88 -15.40
N ILE A 307 -21.44 11.97 -16.69
CA ILE A 307 -21.94 11.04 -17.70
C ILE A 307 -20.76 10.43 -18.44
N GLU A 308 -20.71 9.11 -18.52
CA GLU A 308 -19.70 8.33 -19.25
C GLU A 308 -20.39 7.54 -20.38
N LEU A 309 -19.74 7.47 -21.54
CA LEU A 309 -20.21 6.73 -22.71
C LEU A 309 -19.36 5.49 -22.93
N ASP A 310 -19.97 4.32 -22.77
CA ASP A 310 -19.25 3.05 -22.84
C ASP A 310 -19.30 2.46 -24.25
N GLY A 311 -18.14 2.35 -24.87
CA GLY A 311 -17.98 1.71 -26.18
C GLY A 311 -17.73 0.24 -26.03
N GLY A 312 -18.80 -0.53 -25.88
CA GLY A 312 -18.78 -1.98 -25.68
C GLY A 312 -17.49 -2.65 -26.13
N GLN A 313 -16.67 -3.02 -25.16
CA GLN A 313 -15.43 -3.76 -25.34
C GLN A 313 -15.38 -4.91 -24.34
N HIS A 314 -15.40 -6.11 -24.89
CA HIS A 314 -14.97 -7.33 -24.24
C HIS A 314 -13.61 -7.13 -23.56
N ASN A 315 -13.62 -7.18 -22.23
CA ASN A 315 -12.55 -7.69 -21.35
C ASN A 315 -13.03 -7.51 -19.90
N GLU A 316 -13.88 -8.43 -19.46
CA GLU A 316 -14.49 -8.39 -18.13
C GLU A 316 -13.62 -9.16 -17.13
N ASN A 317 -12.88 -8.41 -16.30
CA ASN A 317 -12.69 -8.60 -14.85
C ASN A 317 -11.75 -7.52 -14.27
N LEU A 318 -10.73 -7.08 -15.03
CA LEU A 318 -9.84 -5.96 -14.65
C LEU A 318 -10.55 -4.59 -14.70
N ASN A 319 -11.46 -4.37 -15.65
CA ASN A 319 -12.19 -3.10 -15.76
C ASN A 319 -13.24 -2.92 -14.65
N ILE A 320 -13.80 -3.98 -14.06
CA ILE A 320 -14.90 -3.87 -13.07
C ILE A 320 -14.39 -3.30 -11.74
N GLN A 321 -13.21 -3.70 -11.29
CA GLN A 321 -12.63 -3.19 -10.03
C GLN A 321 -12.05 -1.77 -10.20
N MET A 322 -11.40 -1.50 -11.34
CA MET A 322 -10.91 -0.15 -11.68
C MET A 322 -12.07 0.84 -11.89
N ASP A 323 -13.17 0.39 -12.49
CA ASP A 323 -14.40 1.19 -12.59
C ASP A 323 -15.03 1.45 -11.23
N LYS A 324 -14.98 0.47 -10.31
CA LYS A 324 -15.51 0.64 -8.95
C LYS A 324 -14.69 1.63 -8.12
N ILE A 325 -13.35 1.56 -8.17
CA ILE A 325 -12.46 2.52 -7.50
C ILE A 325 -12.61 3.93 -8.10
N ARG A 326 -12.72 4.01 -9.44
CA ARG A 326 -13.00 5.27 -10.14
C ARG A 326 -14.35 5.84 -9.70
N ASP A 327 -15.40 5.03 -9.68
CA ASP A 327 -16.75 5.46 -9.32
C ASP A 327 -16.84 5.85 -7.84
N GLU A 328 -16.14 5.14 -6.94
CA GLU A 328 -16.01 5.47 -5.52
C GLU A 328 -15.27 6.79 -5.31
N TYR A 329 -14.15 7.02 -6.01
CA TYR A 329 -13.45 8.30 -5.98
C TYR A 329 -14.35 9.45 -6.43
N LEU A 330 -15.06 9.31 -7.56
CA LEU A 330 -15.96 10.35 -8.06
C LEU A 330 -17.14 10.59 -7.10
N ALA A 331 -17.63 9.53 -6.44
CA ALA A 331 -18.67 9.61 -5.42
C ALA A 331 -18.21 10.36 -4.15
N THR A 332 -16.98 10.14 -3.66
CA THR A 332 -16.42 10.89 -2.50
C THR A 332 -16.29 12.38 -2.80
N GLN A 333 -16.07 12.76 -4.07
CA GLN A 333 -16.07 14.16 -4.54
C GLN A 333 -17.49 14.75 -4.69
N GLY A 334 -18.52 13.96 -4.33
CA GLY A 334 -19.92 14.30 -4.30
C GLY A 334 -20.64 14.17 -5.64
N TYR A 335 -20.01 13.56 -6.65
CA TYR A 335 -20.61 13.40 -7.97
C TYR A 335 -21.46 12.13 -8.08
N THR A 336 -22.51 12.20 -8.89
CA THR A 336 -23.33 11.06 -9.33
C THR A 336 -22.91 10.67 -10.74
N VAL A 337 -22.38 9.46 -10.91
CA VAL A 337 -21.92 8.94 -12.22
C VAL A 337 -23.05 8.17 -12.89
N ILE A 338 -23.28 8.46 -14.18
CA ILE A 338 -24.30 7.82 -15.02
C ILE A 338 -23.62 7.27 -16.27
N ARG A 339 -23.88 6.01 -16.63
CA ARG A 339 -23.26 5.36 -17.79
C ARG A 339 -24.31 5.03 -18.84
N PHE A 340 -23.96 5.22 -20.11
CA PHE A 340 -24.79 4.81 -21.25
C PHE A 340 -23.97 3.99 -22.23
N TRP A 341 -24.57 2.94 -22.79
CA TRP A 341 -23.95 2.21 -23.90
C TRP A 341 -23.88 3.09 -25.15
N ASN A 342 -22.78 2.98 -25.89
CA ASN A 342 -22.63 3.65 -27.18
C ASN A 342 -23.75 3.27 -28.16
N ASN A 343 -24.26 2.03 -28.08
CA ASN A 343 -25.39 1.61 -28.89
C ASN A 343 -26.66 2.42 -28.58
N ASP A 344 -26.95 2.71 -27.31
CA ASP A 344 -28.12 3.51 -26.92
C ASP A 344 -28.02 4.95 -27.43
N ILE A 345 -26.83 5.50 -27.54
CA ILE A 345 -26.62 6.82 -28.16
C ILE A 345 -26.98 6.80 -29.65
N TYR A 346 -26.75 5.68 -30.33
CA TYR A 346 -27.13 5.53 -31.74
C TYR A 346 -28.62 5.19 -31.93
N THR A 347 -29.19 4.33 -31.09
CA THR A 347 -30.50 3.72 -31.33
C THR A 347 -31.62 4.23 -30.43
N ASN A 348 -31.31 4.87 -29.30
CA ASN A 348 -32.28 5.27 -28.28
C ASN A 348 -31.91 6.61 -27.58
N ILE A 349 -31.51 7.62 -28.36
CA ILE A 349 -31.06 8.91 -27.82
C ILE A 349 -32.14 9.63 -27.01
N GLU A 350 -33.42 9.51 -27.38
CA GLU A 350 -34.53 10.12 -26.62
C GLU A 350 -34.67 9.52 -25.22
N GLY A 351 -34.52 8.19 -25.09
CA GLY A 351 -34.53 7.51 -23.81
C GLY A 351 -33.35 7.91 -22.92
N VAL A 352 -32.16 8.06 -23.51
CA VAL A 352 -30.96 8.56 -22.81
C VAL A 352 -31.21 9.97 -22.27
N LEU A 353 -31.73 10.88 -23.09
CA LEU A 353 -32.00 12.26 -22.68
C LEU A 353 -33.08 12.32 -21.59
N LEU A 354 -34.15 11.52 -21.70
CA LEU A 354 -35.20 11.46 -20.68
C LEU A 354 -34.64 10.98 -19.33
N ASN A 355 -33.73 10.01 -19.34
CA ASN A 355 -33.06 9.53 -18.12
C ASN A 355 -32.25 10.66 -17.45
N ILE A 356 -31.41 11.36 -18.23
CA ILE A 356 -30.62 12.49 -17.73
C ILE A 356 -31.52 13.58 -17.14
N LYS A 357 -32.63 13.92 -17.82
CA LYS A 357 -33.62 14.90 -17.33
C LYS A 357 -34.24 14.50 -15.99
N ASN A 358 -34.61 13.22 -15.84
CA ASN A 358 -35.21 12.73 -14.61
C ASN A 358 -34.23 12.82 -13.43
N ILE A 359 -32.94 12.59 -13.66
CA ILE A 359 -31.90 12.69 -12.63
C ILE A 359 -31.65 14.16 -12.23
N ILE A 360 -31.62 15.07 -13.21
CA ILE A 360 -31.52 16.52 -12.96
C ILE A 360 -32.70 16.99 -12.08
N ASN A 361 -33.92 16.53 -12.37
CA ASN A 361 -35.15 17.03 -11.73
C ASN A 361 -35.50 16.35 -10.40
N ASN A 362 -34.94 15.17 -10.07
CA ASN A 362 -35.22 14.44 -8.83
C ASN A 362 -33.94 13.98 -8.10
N PRO A 363 -33.17 14.89 -7.50
CA PRO A 363 -31.87 14.60 -6.90
C PRO A 363 -31.90 13.82 -5.57
N THR A 364 -33.07 13.45 -5.03
CA THR A 364 -33.22 12.76 -3.73
C THR A 364 -33.28 11.23 -3.80
N ARG A 365 -33.32 10.61 -4.99
CA ARG A 365 -33.07 9.16 -5.16
C ARG A 365 -31.58 8.89 -5.38
N LYS A 366 -30.74 9.25 -4.40
CA LYS A 366 -29.30 8.99 -4.41
C LYS A 366 -29.00 7.66 -3.70
N SER A 367 -29.27 6.55 -4.39
CA SER A 367 -28.59 5.26 -4.19
C SER A 367 -29.22 4.20 -5.09
N LYS A 368 -28.57 3.97 -6.23
CA LYS A 368 -28.47 2.66 -6.89
C LYS A 368 -27.45 2.82 -8.00
N ILE A 369 -26.27 2.25 -7.78
CA ILE A 369 -25.26 2.04 -8.82
C ILE A 369 -25.96 1.16 -9.89
N PHE A 370 -26.12 1.68 -11.11
CA PHE A 370 -26.71 0.93 -12.22
C PHE A 370 -25.58 0.20 -12.95
N THR A 371 -25.45 -1.11 -12.73
CA THR A 371 -24.56 -2.01 -13.49
C THR A 371 -25.24 -2.54 -14.75
N LEU A 372 -24.44 -2.89 -15.76
CA LEU A 372 -24.89 -3.40 -17.07
C LEU A 372 -25.32 -4.89 -16.98
N PRO A 373 -26.27 -5.39 -17.80
CA PRO A 373 -26.73 -6.79 -17.76
C PRO A 373 -25.75 -7.77 -18.46
N GLN A 374 -25.48 -8.93 -17.85
CA GLN A 374 -24.47 -9.94 -18.27
C GLN A 374 -24.94 -10.88 -19.41
N GLY A 375 -24.00 -11.32 -20.28
CA GLY A 375 -24.21 -12.36 -21.30
C GLY A 375 -22.94 -13.17 -21.66
N GLU A 376 -23.11 -14.48 -21.90
CA GLU A 376 -22.07 -15.54 -22.03
C GLU A 376 -21.26 -15.53 -23.36
N GLY A 377 -19.95 -15.83 -23.33
CA GLY A 377 -19.15 -16.19 -24.53
C GLY A 377 -17.62 -16.33 -24.32
N ASN A 378 -17.04 -17.48 -24.70
CA ASN A 378 -15.62 -17.87 -24.58
C ASN A 378 -14.60 -16.97 -25.33
N ILE A 379 -13.37 -16.86 -24.79
CA ILE A 379 -12.28 -15.94 -25.20
C ILE A 379 -11.07 -16.70 -25.80
N PRO A 380 -10.39 -16.19 -26.86
CA PRO A 380 -9.07 -16.66 -27.30
C PRO A 380 -7.89 -15.84 -26.73
N ASN A 381 -6.76 -16.52 -26.45
CA ASN A 381 -5.51 -16.05 -25.82
C ASN A 381 -4.84 -14.80 -26.47
N VAL A 382 -4.35 -13.87 -25.62
CA VAL A 382 -3.41 -12.76 -25.95
C VAL A 382 -2.15 -12.91 -25.06
N PRO A 383 -0.91 -12.63 -25.54
CA PRO A 383 0.32 -13.03 -24.83
C PRO A 383 0.73 -12.07 -23.70
N ASP A 384 1.18 -12.65 -22.58
CA ASP A 384 1.89 -12.02 -21.45
C ASP A 384 3.19 -11.32 -21.92
N ILE A 385 3.30 -9.99 -21.80
CA ILE A 385 4.58 -9.29 -21.90
C ILE A 385 5.04 -8.95 -20.48
N PRO A 386 6.12 -9.55 -19.95
CA PRO A 386 6.62 -9.22 -18.62
C PRO A 386 7.29 -7.83 -18.64
N ILE A 387 6.81 -6.91 -17.81
CA ILE A 387 7.50 -5.64 -17.56
C ILE A 387 8.45 -5.86 -16.39
N ASP A 388 9.75 -5.62 -16.63
CA ASP A 388 10.81 -5.73 -15.62
C ASP A 388 10.70 -4.58 -14.61
N GLY A 389 10.41 -4.91 -13.34
CA GLY A 389 10.31 -3.94 -12.25
C GLY A 389 9.53 -4.46 -11.04
N VAL A 390 9.25 -3.55 -10.11
CA VAL A 390 8.36 -3.77 -8.95
C VAL A 390 7.11 -2.92 -9.11
N TYR A 391 5.96 -3.47 -8.78
CA TYR A 391 4.70 -2.75 -8.71
C TYR A 391 4.15 -2.84 -7.28
N PHE A 392 3.79 -1.70 -6.72
CA PHE A 392 3.31 -1.58 -5.34
C PHE A 392 1.94 -0.92 -5.30
N GLU A 393 0.98 -1.54 -4.64
CA GLU A 393 -0.37 -0.99 -4.50
C GLU A 393 -1.00 -1.27 -3.13
N LEU A 394 -1.97 -0.42 -2.78
CA LEU A 394 -2.87 -0.64 -1.65
C LEU A 394 -3.82 -1.78 -2.03
N GLY A 395 -3.79 -2.88 -1.29
CA GLY A 395 -4.51 -4.08 -1.67
C GLY A 395 -4.40 -5.20 -0.65
N SER A 396 -5.15 -6.26 -0.93
CA SER A 396 -5.23 -7.46 -0.10
C SER A 396 -5.22 -8.69 -1.01
N ALA A 397 -4.77 -9.83 -0.48
CA ALA A 397 -4.54 -11.04 -1.26
C ALA A 397 -5.78 -11.52 -2.04
N ASP A 398 -6.98 -11.36 -1.47
CA ASP A 398 -8.27 -11.75 -2.05
C ASP A 398 -8.61 -11.04 -3.37
N LYS A 399 -7.97 -9.91 -3.66
CA LYS A 399 -8.25 -9.09 -4.86
C LYS A 399 -7.31 -9.38 -6.02
N ILE A 400 -6.27 -10.19 -5.80
CA ILE A 400 -5.22 -10.46 -6.78
C ILE A 400 -5.60 -11.69 -7.61
N ASN A 401 -5.62 -11.53 -8.94
CA ASN A 401 -5.96 -12.62 -9.87
C ASN A 401 -4.74 -13.26 -10.54
N ASP A 402 -3.59 -12.58 -10.50
CA ASP A 402 -2.34 -13.07 -11.08
C ASP A 402 -1.77 -14.25 -10.30
N LYS A 403 -0.97 -15.07 -10.98
CA LYS A 403 -0.30 -16.24 -10.40
C LYS A 403 1.21 -16.09 -10.40
N PHE A 404 1.84 -16.44 -9.29
CA PHE A 404 3.25 -16.22 -9.00
C PHE A 404 3.99 -17.55 -8.82
N ASP A 405 5.28 -17.52 -9.15
CA ASP A 405 6.21 -18.65 -8.98
C ASP A 405 6.73 -18.72 -7.54
N PHE A 406 6.79 -17.57 -6.87
CA PHE A 406 7.16 -17.44 -5.47
C PHE A 406 6.23 -16.46 -4.75
N VAL A 407 5.81 -16.77 -3.53
CA VAL A 407 5.01 -15.86 -2.68
C VAL A 407 5.71 -15.66 -1.34
N CYS A 408 5.88 -14.41 -0.92
CA CYS A 408 6.30 -14.03 0.42
C CYS A 408 5.09 -13.50 1.20
N ALA A 409 4.90 -13.97 2.43
CA ALA A 409 3.94 -13.41 3.37
C ALA A 409 4.58 -13.38 4.76
N ASN A 410 5.08 -12.20 5.14
CA ASN A 410 5.63 -11.95 6.47
C ASN A 410 4.62 -11.12 7.28
N ILE A 411 3.56 -11.78 7.74
CA ILE A 411 2.43 -11.16 8.44
C ILE A 411 2.05 -12.02 9.65
N LEU A 412 1.23 -11.49 10.55
CA LEU A 412 0.88 -12.16 11.79
C LEU A 412 0.22 -13.52 11.56
N HIS A 413 0.59 -14.51 12.36
CA HIS A 413 0.14 -15.91 12.27
C HIS A 413 -1.38 -16.11 12.17
N PHE A 414 -2.19 -15.30 12.86
CA PHE A 414 -3.65 -15.40 12.77
C PHE A 414 -4.18 -14.91 11.42
N VAL A 415 -3.58 -13.86 10.84
CA VAL A 415 -3.91 -13.38 9.50
C VAL A 415 -3.53 -14.44 8.48
N LEU A 416 -2.31 -14.99 8.57
CA LEU A 416 -1.87 -16.09 7.69
C LEU A 416 -2.88 -17.25 7.67
N ALA A 417 -3.37 -17.65 8.85
CA ALA A 417 -4.32 -18.74 8.95
C ALA A 417 -5.69 -18.40 8.33
N GLU A 418 -6.13 -17.15 8.46
CA GLU A 418 -7.39 -16.66 7.88
C GLU A 418 -7.31 -16.59 6.34
N ILE A 419 -6.23 -16.04 5.79
CA ILE A 419 -6.10 -15.76 4.35
C ILE A 419 -5.36 -16.86 3.57
N MET A 420 -5.05 -18.01 4.18
CA MET A 420 -4.26 -19.08 3.57
C MET A 420 -4.81 -19.53 2.20
N GLY A 421 -6.14 -19.58 2.06
CA GLY A 421 -6.80 -19.91 0.80
C GLY A 421 -6.54 -18.86 -0.29
N ASP A 422 -6.57 -17.58 0.07
CA ASP A 422 -6.25 -16.48 -0.85
C ASP A 422 -4.78 -16.52 -1.24
N LEU A 423 -3.87 -16.76 -0.28
CA LEU A 423 -2.44 -16.95 -0.55
C LEU A 423 -2.17 -18.13 -1.49
N LYS A 424 -2.80 -19.29 -1.27
CA LYS A 424 -2.75 -20.43 -2.19
C LYS A 424 -3.25 -20.05 -3.58
N ASN A 425 -4.30 -19.22 -3.66
CA ASN A 425 -4.81 -18.75 -4.94
C ASN A 425 -3.78 -17.91 -5.69
N LEU A 426 -2.82 -17.26 -5.05
CA LEU A 426 -1.75 -16.54 -5.75
C LEU A 426 -0.69 -17.47 -6.35
N MET A 427 -0.57 -18.71 -5.86
CA MET A 427 0.49 -19.63 -6.26
C MET A 427 0.15 -20.34 -7.58
N LYS A 428 1.12 -20.47 -8.50
CA LYS A 428 1.04 -21.46 -9.59
C LYS A 428 1.19 -22.88 -9.04
N THR A 429 0.70 -23.89 -9.76
CA THR A 429 1.01 -25.29 -9.42
C THR A 429 2.53 -25.49 -9.44
N GLY A 430 3.09 -26.01 -8.34
CA GLY A 430 4.52 -26.18 -8.13
C GLY A 430 5.26 -24.99 -7.51
N ALA A 431 4.59 -23.84 -7.37
CA ALA A 431 5.18 -22.63 -6.76
C ALA A 431 5.48 -22.82 -5.27
N ILE A 432 6.41 -22.01 -4.77
CA ILE A 432 6.84 -22.00 -3.37
C ILE A 432 6.29 -20.74 -2.68
N MET A 433 5.92 -20.88 -1.40
CA MET A 433 5.54 -19.77 -0.56
C MET A 433 6.33 -19.80 0.76
N SER A 434 6.83 -18.64 1.18
CA SER A 434 7.45 -18.42 2.48
C SER A 434 6.46 -17.69 3.39
N LEU A 435 6.10 -18.35 4.49
CA LEU A 435 5.23 -17.85 5.55
C LEU A 435 6.11 -17.50 6.77
N SER A 436 6.13 -16.24 7.19
CA SER A 436 6.83 -15.80 8.42
C SER A 436 5.95 -14.84 9.23
N GLY A 437 6.44 -14.34 10.37
CA GLY A 437 5.60 -13.62 11.35
C GLY A 437 4.90 -14.55 12.35
N ILE A 438 5.47 -15.74 12.57
CA ILE A 438 4.87 -16.83 13.35
C ILE A 438 5.68 -17.05 14.63
N LEU A 439 5.04 -16.83 15.78
CA LEU A 439 5.61 -17.23 17.07
C LEU A 439 5.60 -18.75 17.19
N ASP A 440 6.68 -19.34 17.72
CA ASP A 440 6.85 -20.78 17.87
C ASP A 440 5.67 -21.44 18.60
N GLU A 441 5.16 -20.78 19.63
CA GLU A 441 4.01 -21.25 20.41
C GLU A 441 2.67 -21.18 19.67
N LYS A 442 2.55 -20.36 18.62
CA LYS A 442 1.33 -20.19 17.81
C LYS A 442 1.38 -20.94 16.48
N LYS A 443 2.48 -21.62 16.18
CA LYS A 443 2.75 -22.22 14.86
C LYS A 443 1.72 -23.26 14.42
N GLN A 444 1.08 -23.96 15.36
CA GLN A 444 0.06 -24.97 15.04
C GLN A 444 -1.10 -24.41 14.22
N MET A 445 -1.50 -23.16 14.47
CA MET A 445 -2.57 -22.50 13.73
C MET A 445 -2.24 -22.38 12.23
N VAL A 446 -0.97 -22.09 11.91
CA VAL A 446 -0.52 -21.96 10.52
C VAL A 446 -0.34 -23.33 9.87
N ILE A 447 0.12 -24.33 10.64
CA ILE A 447 0.18 -25.74 10.20
C ILE A 447 -1.20 -26.23 9.76
N ASP A 448 -2.19 -26.08 10.62
CA ASP A 448 -3.56 -26.52 10.34
C ASP A 448 -4.12 -25.81 9.09
N ALA A 449 -3.79 -24.52 8.91
CA ALA A 449 -4.26 -23.73 7.77
C ALA A 449 -3.65 -24.19 6.44
N TYR A 450 -2.33 -24.37 6.35
CA TYR A 450 -1.73 -24.79 5.08
C TYR A 450 -2.06 -26.26 4.75
N GLU A 451 -2.23 -27.13 5.76
CA GLU A 451 -2.66 -28.52 5.56
C GLU A 451 -4.09 -28.58 5.04
N LYS A 452 -5.00 -27.77 5.62
CA LYS A 452 -6.39 -27.65 5.15
C LYS A 452 -6.46 -27.21 3.69
N GLU A 453 -5.57 -26.31 3.28
CA GLU A 453 -5.47 -25.85 1.89
C GLU A 453 -4.64 -26.78 1.01
N ASN A 454 -4.23 -27.98 1.48
CA ASN A 454 -3.48 -28.97 0.71
C ASN A 454 -2.13 -28.44 0.17
N LEU A 455 -1.45 -27.61 0.95
CA LEU A 455 -0.07 -27.18 0.68
C LEU A 455 0.91 -28.16 1.34
N GLU A 456 1.96 -28.52 0.61
CA GLU A 456 3.00 -29.44 1.10
C GLU A 456 4.09 -28.67 1.84
N LEU A 457 4.44 -29.10 3.05
CA LEU A 457 5.57 -28.54 3.78
C LEU A 457 6.90 -28.92 3.08
N VAL A 458 7.71 -27.91 2.75
CA VAL A 458 9.05 -28.09 2.18
C VAL A 458 10.12 -27.98 3.25
N GLU A 459 10.03 -26.97 4.11
CA GLU A 459 10.97 -26.75 5.20
C GLU A 459 10.33 -25.91 6.31
N GLU A 460 10.65 -26.24 7.56
CA GLU A 460 10.39 -25.41 8.73
C GLU A 460 11.72 -24.79 9.17
N ILE A 461 11.77 -23.47 9.28
CA ILE A 461 12.98 -22.71 9.63
C ILE A 461 12.72 -22.00 10.95
N HIS A 462 13.60 -22.21 11.93
CA HIS A 462 13.51 -21.61 13.27
C HIS A 462 14.61 -20.56 13.47
N GLN A 463 14.25 -19.46 14.12
CA GLN A 463 15.19 -18.47 14.62
C GLN A 463 14.63 -17.84 15.89
N ASP A 464 15.28 -18.14 17.02
CA ASP A 464 14.87 -17.75 18.37
C ASP A 464 13.44 -18.20 18.70
N GLN A 465 12.51 -17.26 18.92
CA GLN A 465 11.10 -17.52 19.20
C GLN A 465 10.20 -17.52 17.95
N TRP A 466 10.80 -17.34 16.77
CA TRP A 466 10.09 -17.22 15.51
C TRP A 466 10.32 -18.45 14.63
N THR A 467 9.22 -18.92 14.03
CA THR A 467 9.21 -19.97 13.02
C THR A 467 8.80 -19.38 11.67
N SER A 468 9.31 -19.96 10.59
CA SER A 468 8.83 -19.75 9.23
C SER A 468 8.60 -21.09 8.57
N PHE A 469 7.55 -21.18 7.75
CA PHE A 469 7.27 -22.34 6.94
C PHE A 469 7.48 -22.01 5.46
N VAL A 470 8.23 -22.86 4.78
CA VAL A 470 8.29 -22.89 3.33
C VAL A 470 7.36 -23.99 2.87
N VAL A 471 6.32 -23.63 2.11
CA VAL A 471 5.30 -24.56 1.63
C VAL A 471 5.21 -24.52 0.10
N LYS A 472 4.70 -25.60 -0.49
CA LYS A 472 4.59 -25.77 -1.94
C LYS A 472 3.15 -26.08 -2.34
N ARG A 473 2.71 -25.45 -3.42
CA ARG A 473 1.44 -25.81 -4.06
C ARG A 473 1.61 -27.05 -4.93
N ILE A 474 0.84 -28.09 -4.65
CA ILE A 474 0.93 -29.38 -5.37
C ILE A 474 -0.17 -29.59 -6.41
N ASP A 475 -1.27 -28.82 -6.34
CA ASP A 475 -2.48 -28.97 -7.16
C ASP A 475 -2.77 -27.77 -8.09
#